data_AF-A0A918J6I6-F1
#
_entry.id   AF-A0A918J6I6-F1
#
_cell.length_a   1.000
_cell.length_b   1.000
_cell.length_c   1.000
_cell.angle_alpha   90.00
_cell.angle_beta   90.00
_cell.angle_gamma   90.00
#
_symmetry.space_group_name_H-M   'P 1'
#
loop_
_entity.id
_entity.type
_entity.pdbx_description
1 polymer ?
#
loop_
_entity_poly.entity_id
_entity_poly.type
_entity_poly.pdbx_seq_one_letter_code
_entity_poly.pdbx_strand_id
1 'polypeptide(L)'
;MEEREKMVELLSDIKGLLAYNKKTMNIDDLALYTGLSKSKIYKLTQFKLIPTGNNPHIRQKFFDKDVIDAWLLGNPDVSDETLEHRFNQQLLKNRKR
;
A
#
# COMPACT_ATOMS: atom_id res chain seq x y z
N MET A 1 29.96 26.19 -10.24
CA MET A 1 29.73 25.18 -9.17
C MET A 1 28.26 25.14 -8.82
N GLU A 2 27.62 26.29 -8.63
CA GLU A 2 26.15 26.40 -8.42
C GLU A 2 25.29 25.65 -9.45
N GLU A 3 25.62 25.72 -10.74
CA GLU A 3 24.85 24.97 -11.76
C GLU A 3 24.95 23.46 -11.60
N ARG A 4 26.11 22.94 -11.17
CA ARG A 4 26.29 21.51 -10.90
C ARG A 4 25.55 21.09 -9.64
N GLU A 5 25.52 21.94 -8.61
CA GLU A 5 24.78 21.68 -7.38
C GLU A 5 23.26 21.67 -7.63
N LYS A 6 22.74 22.67 -8.36
CA LYS A 6 21.33 22.69 -8.80
C LYS A 6 20.96 21.47 -9.65
N MET A 7 21.87 21.03 -10.53
CA MET A 7 21.66 19.83 -11.34
C MET A 7 21.59 18.57 -10.46
N VAL A 8 22.45 18.44 -9.44
CA VAL A 8 22.43 17.30 -8.50
C VAL A 8 21.15 17.29 -7.67
N GLU A 9 20.69 18.45 -7.22
CA GLU A 9 19.43 18.60 -6.48
C GLU A 9 18.23 18.16 -7.33
N LEU A 10 18.14 18.67 -8.57
CA LEU A 10 17.08 18.29 -9.51
C LEU A 10 17.08 16.78 -9.83
N LEU A 11 18.26 16.19 -9.98
CA LEU A 11 18.40 14.74 -10.20
C LEU A 11 17.98 13.92 -8.97
N SER A 12 18.22 14.43 -7.76
CA SER A 12 17.74 13.81 -6.52
C SER A 12 16.21 13.84 -6.45
N ASP A 13 15.60 14.97 -6.80
CA ASP A 13 14.15 15.11 -6.84
C ASP A 13 13.50 14.17 -7.87
N ILE A 14 14.07 14.10 -9.09
CA ILE A 14 13.61 13.18 -10.13
C ILE A 14 13.73 11.73 -9.67
N LYS A 15 14.84 11.36 -9.00
CA LYS A 15 15.01 10.01 -8.44
C LYS A 15 13.96 9.70 -7.38
N GLY A 16 13.59 10.69 -6.57
CA GLY A 16 12.46 10.61 -5.63
C GLY A 16 11.13 10.40 -6.35
N LEU A 17 10.84 11.21 -7.38
CA LEU A 17 9.64 11.11 -8.21
C LEU A 17 9.49 9.73 -8.87
N LEU A 18 10.58 9.19 -9.41
CA LEU A 18 10.60 7.86 -10.02
C LEU A 18 10.41 6.73 -8.99
N ALA A 19 10.81 6.93 -7.74
CA ALA A 19 10.57 5.96 -6.67
C ALA A 19 9.06 5.82 -6.37
N TYR A 20 8.25 6.87 -6.54
CA TYR A 20 6.79 6.81 -6.39
C TYR A 20 6.08 6.02 -7.50
N ASN A 21 6.78 5.75 -8.61
CA ASN A 21 6.24 4.95 -9.72
C ASN A 21 6.43 3.44 -9.49
N LYS A 22 7.07 3.03 -8.39
CA LYS A 22 7.18 1.62 -8.03
C LYS A 22 5.82 1.09 -7.58
N LYS A 23 5.39 0.00 -8.22
CA LYS A 23 4.18 -0.72 -7.80
C LYS A 23 4.33 -1.37 -6.42
N THR A 24 5.56 -1.75 -6.06
CA THR A 24 5.87 -2.41 -4.80
C THR A 24 6.71 -1.52 -3.90
N MET A 25 6.28 -1.36 -2.65
CA MET A 25 6.99 -0.63 -1.60
C MET A 25 7.61 -1.60 -0.60
N ASN A 26 8.81 -1.29 -0.11
CA ASN A 26 9.34 -1.87 1.12
C ASN A 26 8.86 -1.04 2.35
N ILE A 27 9.33 -1.37 3.55
CA ILE A 27 8.95 -0.63 4.78
C ILE A 27 9.41 0.82 4.77
N ASP A 28 10.57 1.12 4.21
CA ASP A 28 11.11 2.47 4.15
C ASP A 28 10.31 3.33 3.16
N ASP A 29 10.01 2.77 1.99
CA ASP A 29 9.14 3.40 0.99
C ASP A 29 7.75 3.68 1.58
N LEU A 30 7.16 2.70 2.27
CA LEU A 30 5.84 2.84 2.88
C LEU A 30 5.82 3.88 4.01
N ALA A 31 6.86 3.93 4.84
CA ALA A 31 6.98 4.94 5.90
C ALA A 31 7.07 6.35 5.32
N LEU A 32 7.86 6.52 4.26
CA LEU A 32 7.96 7.78 3.52
C LEU A 32 6.63 8.16 2.87
N TYR A 33 5.94 7.19 2.27
CA TYR A 33 4.69 7.41 1.55
C TYR A 33 3.51 7.75 2.46
N THR A 34 3.34 7.00 3.56
CA THR A 34 2.18 7.14 4.45
C THR A 34 2.40 8.16 5.58
N GLY A 35 3.64 8.57 5.84
CA GLY A 35 4.02 9.35 7.02
C GLY A 35 3.95 8.58 8.34
N LEU A 36 3.61 7.27 8.32
CA LEU A 36 3.58 6.43 9.51
C LEU A 36 4.99 6.06 9.97
N SER A 37 5.20 6.00 11.29
CA SER A 37 6.47 5.49 11.81
C SER A 37 6.67 4.01 11.48
N LYS A 38 7.91 3.58 11.24
CA LYS A 38 8.23 2.17 10.98
C LYS A 38 7.70 1.24 12.08
N SER A 39 7.78 1.67 13.34
CA SER A 39 7.23 0.93 14.49
C SER A 39 5.72 0.72 14.37
N LYS A 40 4.97 1.75 13.95
CA LYS A 40 3.53 1.63 13.68
C LYS A 40 3.25 0.64 12.55
N ILE A 41 4.00 0.70 11.45
CA ILE A 41 3.87 -0.22 10.30
C ILE A 41 4.14 -1.67 10.73
N TYR A 42 5.20 -1.93 11.51
CA TYR A 42 5.48 -3.26 12.03
C TYR A 42 4.36 -3.78 12.93
N LYS A 43 3.82 -2.93 13.82
CA LYS A 43 2.69 -3.28 14.68
C LYS A 43 1.45 -3.66 13.84
N LEU A 44 1.11 -2.86 12.83
CA LEU A 44 0.00 -3.16 11.92
C LEU A 44 0.22 -4.48 11.17
N THR A 45 1.45 -4.72 10.70
CA THR A 45 1.82 -5.95 9.98
C THR A 45 1.68 -7.18 10.87
N GLN A 46 2.14 -7.10 12.13
CA GLN A 46 2.03 -8.20 13.10
C GLN A 46 0.57 -8.59 13.37
N PHE A 47 -0.33 -7.60 13.48
CA PHE A 47 -1.76 -7.83 13.68
C PHE A 47 -2.55 -8.06 12.39
N LYS A 48 -1.88 -8.13 11.23
CA LYS A 48 -2.51 -8.25 9.91
C LYS A 48 -3.56 -7.16 9.62
N LEU A 49 -3.36 -5.97 10.18
CA LEU A 49 -4.25 -4.80 10.04
C LEU A 49 -3.88 -3.91 8.84
N ILE A 50 -2.76 -4.19 8.19
CA ILE A 50 -2.32 -3.55 6.96
C ILE A 50 -2.12 -4.63 5.88
N PRO A 51 -2.59 -4.41 4.63
CA PRO A 51 -2.36 -5.35 3.55
C PRO A 51 -0.87 -5.52 3.28
N THR A 52 -0.37 -6.76 3.34
CA THR A 52 1.05 -7.05 3.10
C THR A 52 1.21 -8.24 2.16
N GLY A 53 2.32 -8.26 1.41
CA GLY A 53 2.71 -9.41 0.60
C GLY A 53 3.06 -10.61 1.49
N ASN A 54 2.65 -11.80 1.04
CA ASN A 54 2.82 -13.07 1.76
C ASN A 54 3.82 -14.01 1.08
N ASN A 55 4.87 -13.48 0.46
CA ASN A 55 5.90 -14.33 -0.14
C ASN A 55 6.67 -15.11 0.96
N PRO A 56 6.59 -16.45 1.00
CA PRO A 56 7.20 -17.24 2.06
C PRO A 56 8.74 -17.33 1.94
N HIS A 57 9.29 -16.99 0.78
CA HIS A 57 10.73 -17.09 0.50
C HIS A 57 11.50 -15.80 0.84
N ILE A 58 10.80 -14.71 1.18
CA ILE A 58 11.41 -13.40 1.42
C ILE A 58 11.12 -12.97 2.86
N ARG A 59 12.19 -12.73 3.64
CA ARG A 59 12.09 -12.27 5.03
C ARG A 59 11.54 -10.85 5.15
N GLN A 60 11.85 -9.99 4.19
CA GLN A 60 11.36 -8.61 4.15
C GLN A 60 9.88 -8.55 3.75
N LYS A 61 9.19 -7.53 4.27
CA LYS A 61 7.80 -7.25 3.93
C LYS A 61 7.73 -6.24 2.79
N PHE A 62 6.87 -6.57 1.83
CA PHE A 62 6.57 -5.73 0.68
C PHE A 62 5.08 -5.43 0.64
N PHE A 63 4.74 -4.30 0.06
CA PHE A 63 3.39 -3.76 -0.01
C PHE A 63 3.09 -3.36 -1.45
N ASP A 64 1.89 -3.69 -1.92
CA ASP A 64 1.42 -3.23 -3.23
C ASP A 64 0.82 -1.83 -3.06
N LYS A 65 1.26 -0.88 -3.88
CA LYS A 65 0.86 0.53 -3.77
C LYS A 65 -0.64 0.70 -3.97
N ASP A 66 -1.23 0.06 -4.97
CA ASP A 66 -2.65 0.21 -5.28
C ASP A 66 -3.52 -0.34 -4.14
N VAL A 67 -3.08 -1.43 -3.52
CA VAL A 67 -3.76 -2.04 -2.36
C VAL A 67 -3.63 -1.16 -1.12
N ILE A 68 -2.46 -0.55 -0.89
CA ILE A 68 -2.27 0.39 0.21
C ILE A 68 -3.11 1.65 0.01
N ASP A 69 -3.18 2.19 -1.21
CA ASP A 69 -4.01 3.35 -1.53
C ASP A 69 -5.48 3.06 -1.23
N ALA A 70 -5.98 1.90 -1.66
CA ALA A 70 -7.34 1.45 -1.32
C ALA A 70 -7.54 1.36 0.19
N TRP A 71 -6.61 0.74 0.92
CA TRP A 71 -6.69 0.57 2.38
C TRP A 71 -6.66 1.91 3.13
N LEU A 72 -5.82 2.86 2.70
CA LEU A 72 -5.78 4.21 3.27
C LEU A 72 -7.11 4.94 3.09
N LEU A 73 -7.81 4.67 1.99
CA LEU A 73 -9.16 5.18 1.72
C LEU A 73 -10.27 4.36 2.41
N GLY A 74 -9.91 3.37 3.24
CA GLY A 74 -10.89 2.52 3.95
C GLY A 74 -11.53 1.43 3.08
N ASN A 75 -10.93 1.09 1.94
CA ASN A 75 -11.43 0.07 1.03
C ASN A 75 -10.69 -1.27 1.18
N PRO A 76 -11.38 -2.42 1.06
CA PRO A 76 -12.83 -2.54 0.94
C PRO A 76 -13.52 -2.11 2.22
N ASP A 77 -14.68 -1.45 2.09
CA ASP A 77 -15.55 -1.22 3.23
C ASP A 77 -15.98 -2.58 3.80
N VAL A 78 -15.63 -2.81 5.07
CA VAL A 78 -15.90 -4.04 5.83
C VAL A 78 -16.99 -3.82 6.87
N SER A 79 -17.79 -2.76 6.74
CA SER A 79 -19.01 -2.61 7.53
C SER A 79 -19.96 -3.80 7.34
N ASP A 80 -20.71 -4.14 8.39
CA ASP A 80 -21.67 -5.26 8.37
C ASP A 80 -22.70 -5.11 7.24
N GLU A 81 -23.15 -3.88 6.98
CA GLU A 81 -24.08 -3.54 5.90
C GLU A 81 -23.49 -3.86 4.52
N THR A 82 -22.23 -3.47 4.28
CA THR A 82 -21.55 -3.76 3.01
C THR A 82 -21.29 -5.25 2.82
N LEU A 83 -20.98 -5.98 3.90
CA LEU A 83 -20.79 -7.43 3.88
C LEU A 83 -22.10 -8.16 3.56
N GLU A 84 -23.20 -7.78 4.22
CA GLU A 84 -24.53 -8.36 3.98
C GLU A 84 -25.01 -8.08 2.55
N HIS A 85 -24.81 -6.86 2.05
CA HIS A 85 -25.13 -6.51 0.67
C HIS A 85 -24.35 -7.39 -0.33
N ARG A 86 -23.03 -7.54 -0.13
CA ARG A 86 -22.19 -8.40 -0.99
C ARG A 86 -22.62 -9.86 -0.95
N PHE A 87 -22.97 -10.38 0.22
CA PHE A 87 -23.48 -11.74 0.39
C PHE A 87 -24.79 -11.96 -0.39
N ASN A 88 -25.76 -11.05 -0.22
CA ASN A 88 -27.04 -11.10 -0.94
C ASN A 88 -26.85 -11.04 -2.47
N GLN A 89 -25.93 -10.21 -2.96
CA GLN A 89 -25.58 -10.14 -4.38
C GLN A 89 -25.01 -11.47 -4.92
N GLN A 90 -24.16 -12.16 -4.15
CA GLN A 90 -23.63 -13.46 -4.54
C GLN A 90 -24.72 -14.54 -4.61
N LEU A 91 -25.66 -14.56 -3.66
CA LEU A 91 -26.80 -15.48 -3.70
C LEU A 91 -27.66 -15.27 -4.96
N LEU A 92 -27.94 -14.01 -5.32
CA LEU A 92 -28.69 -13.68 -6.54
C LEU A 92 -27.98 -14.13 -7.81
N LYS A 93 -26.65 -14.02 -7.88
CA LYS A 93 -25.85 -14.50 -9.01
C LYS A 93 -25.89 -16.03 -9.13
N ASN A 94 -25.85 -16.75 -8.01
CA ASN A 94 -25.87 -18.21 -8.00
C ASN A 94 -27.25 -18.79 -8.33
N ARG A 95 -28.35 -18.07 -8.03
CA ARG A 95 -29.72 -18.48 -8.41
C ARG A 95 -30.05 -18.30 -9.89
N LYS A 96 -29.24 -17.53 -10.64
CA LYS A 96 -29.40 -17.32 -12.09
C LYS A 96 -28.59 -18.31 -12.95
N ARG A 97 -27.86 -19.23 -12.32
CA ARG A 97 -27.15 -20.34 -12.99
C ARG A 97 -27.97 -21.61 -12.96
#